data_AF-B7QLF9-F1
#
_entry.id   AF-B7QLF9-F1
#
_cell.length_a   1.000
_cell.length_b   1.000
_cell.length_c   1.000
_cell.angle_alpha   90.00
_cell.angle_beta   90.00
_cell.angle_gamma   90.00
#
_symmetry.space_group_name_H-M   'P 1'
#
loop_
_entity.id
_entity.type
_entity.pdbx_description
1 polymer ?
#
loop_
_entity_poly.entity_id
_entity_poly.type
_entity_poly.pdbx_seq_one_letter_code
_entity_poly.pdbx_strand_id
1 'polypeptide(L)' 'EMPPLEVSVSGMQKFLTQLDESSAIGPDDISPRVLKRCSGIISAYLCDIFQHSL' A
#
# COMPACT_ATOMS: atom_id res chain seq x y z
N GLU A 1 -3.46 -2.96 -15.41
CA GLU A 1 -2.34 -3.72 -14.80
C GLU A 1 -1.87 -2.99 -13.56
N MET A 2 -1.46 -3.73 -12.53
CA MET A 2 -0.93 -3.14 -11.29
C MET A 2 0.51 -2.69 -11.53
N PRO A 3 0.91 -1.46 -11.16
CA PRO A 3 2.27 -0.99 -11.38
C PRO A 3 3.27 -1.85 -10.59
N PRO A 4 4.51 -2.00 -11.08
CA PRO A 4 5.57 -2.65 -10.30
C PRO A 4 5.75 -1.89 -8.98
N LEU A 5 5.84 -2.65 -7.88
CA LEU A 5 6.07 -2.09 -6.56
C LEU A 5 7.49 -1.54 -6.49
N GLU A 6 7.61 -0.22 -6.36
CA GLU A 6 8.87 0.45 -6.08
C GLU A 6 9.04 0.56 -4.57
N VAL A 7 10.12 -0.02 -4.02
CA VAL A 7 10.42 0.00 -2.57
C VAL A 7 11.03 1.35 -2.18
N SER A 8 10.18 2.38 -2.26
CA SER A 8 10.41 3.75 -1.81
C SER A 8 9.12 4.28 -1.20
N VAL A 9 9.21 5.30 -0.33
CA VAL A 9 8.01 5.89 0.31
C VAL A 9 7.02 6.40 -0.75
N SER A 10 7.51 7.06 -1.79
CA SER A 10 6.70 7.54 -2.91
C SER A 10 6.12 6.39 -3.75
N GLY A 11 6.90 5.32 -3.95
CA GLY A 11 6.45 4.11 -4.65
C GLY A 11 5.29 3.42 -3.93
N MET A 12 5.43 3.24 -2.62
CA MET A 12 4.38 2.69 -1.75
C MET A 12 3.12 3.55 -1.78
N GLN A 13 3.25 4.86 -1.65
CA GLN A 13 2.09 5.77 -1.69
C GLN A 13 1.38 5.71 -3.04
N LYS A 14 2.15 5.71 -4.14
CA LYS A 14 1.61 5.58 -5.50
C LYS A 14 0.91 4.25 -5.71
N PHE A 15 1.45 3.17 -5.16
CA PHE A 15 0.84 1.85 -5.22
C PHE A 15 -0.50 1.82 -4.46
N LEU A 16 -0.51 2.29 -3.21
CA LEU A 16 -1.70 2.33 -2.37
C LEU A 16 -2.81 3.23 -2.92
N THR A 17 -2.45 4.35 -3.55
CA THR A 17 -3.43 5.27 -4.15
C THR A 17 -4.09 4.72 -5.42
N GLN A 18 -3.52 3.67 -6.02
CA GLN A 18 -4.07 2.99 -7.20
C GLN A 18 -4.90 1.75 -6.87
N LEU A 19 -5.05 1.42 -5.57
CA LEU A 19 -5.90 0.31 -5.15
C LEU A 19 -7.35 0.54 -5.61
N ASP A 20 -7.95 -0.55 -6.12
CA ASP A 20 -9.37 -0.61 -6.40
C ASP A 20 -10.15 -0.78 -5.09
N GLU A 21 -10.92 0.25 -4.76
CA GLU A 21 -11.72 0.34 -3.54
C GLU A 21 -12.88 -0.66 -3.49
N SER A 22 -13.25 -1.25 -4.63
CA SER A 22 -14.29 -2.28 -4.74
C SER A 22 -13.76 -3.70 -4.53
N SER A 23 -12.44 -3.88 -4.44
CA SER A 23 -11.82 -5.17 -4.20
C SER A 23 -12.21 -5.74 -2.83
N ALA A 24 -12.19 -7.07 -2.74
CA ALA A 24 -12.45 -7.78 -1.49
C ALA A 24 -11.45 -7.36 -0.40
N ILE A 25 -11.90 -7.47 0.85
CA ILE A 25 -11.08 -7.21 2.03
C ILE A 25 -9.97 -8.27 2.10
N GLY A 26 -8.76 -7.85 2.47
CA GLY A 26 -7.61 -8.75 2.64
C GLY A 26 -7.76 -9.70 3.83
N PRO A 27 -6.87 -10.70 3.97
CA PRO A 27 -6.87 -11.60 5.12
C PRO A 27 -6.53 -10.92 6.46
N ASP A 28 -6.04 -9.68 6.41
CA ASP A 28 -5.79 -8.79 7.55
C ASP A 28 -7.03 -7.99 7.99
N ASP A 29 -8.18 -8.24 7.35
CA ASP A 29 -9.45 -7.52 7.56
C ASP A 29 -9.35 -6.00 7.25
N ILE A 30 -8.32 -5.56 6.51
CA ILE A 30 -8.14 -4.16 6.12
C ILE A 30 -8.74 -3.94 4.73
N SER A 31 -9.71 -3.02 4.65
CA SER A 31 -10.31 -2.65 3.37
C SER A 31 -9.32 -1.88 2.48
N PRO A 32 -9.32 -2.10 1.15
CA PRO A 32 -8.56 -1.30 0.20
C PRO A 32 -8.82 0.22 0.31
N ARG A 33 -10.06 0.59 0.70
CA ARG A 33 -10.43 1.99 0.99
C ARG A 33 -9.61 2.61 2.10
N VAL A 34 -9.37 1.86 3.18
CA VAL A 34 -8.57 2.32 4.32
C VAL A 34 -7.12 2.49 3.90
N LEU A 35 -6.55 1.48 3.23
CA LEU A 35 -5.17 1.52 2.73
C LEU A 35 -4.92 2.74 1.81
N LYS A 36 -5.84 2.98 0.88
CA LYS A 36 -5.79 4.13 -0.02
C LYS A 36 -5.91 5.47 0.72
N ARG A 37 -6.87 5.59 1.64
CA ARG A 37 -7.11 6.83 2.39
C ARG A 37 -5.98 7.17 3.37
N CYS A 38 -5.37 6.14 3.97
CA CYS A 38 -4.27 6.27 4.92
C CYS A 38 -2.89 6.24 4.24
N SER A 39 -2.82 6.12 2.92
CA SER A 39 -1.58 5.94 2.15
C SER A 39 -0.48 6.93 2.53
N GLY A 40 -0.77 8.22 2.68
CA GLY A 40 0.22 9.23 3.08
C GLY A 40 0.85 9.00 4.45
N ILE A 41 0.15 8.32 5.36
CA ILE A 41 0.64 8.00 6.71
C ILE A 41 1.40 6.66 6.69
N ILE A 42 0.82 5.63 6.08
CA ILE A 42 1.33 4.26 6.20
C ILE A 42 2.49 3.94 5.26
N SER A 43 2.69 4.73 4.19
CA SER A 43 3.70 4.43 3.15
C SER A 43 5.13 4.37 3.69
N ALA A 44 5.49 5.24 4.63
CA ALA A 44 6.83 5.24 5.22
C ALA A 44 7.09 3.96 6.03
N TYR A 45 6.12 3.55 6.85
CA TYR A 45 6.22 2.34 7.67
C TYR A 45 6.24 1.07 6.81
N LEU A 46 5.40 1.00 5.77
CA LEU A 46 5.40 -0.13 4.85
C LEU A 46 6.73 -0.21 4.09
N CYS A 47 7.28 0.91 3.63
CA CYS A 47 8.59 0.95 2.99
C CYS A 47 9.69 0.40 3.91
N ASP A 48 9.72 0.84 5.17
CA ASP A 48 10.66 0.37 6.19
C ASP A 48 10.55 -1.14 6.43
N ILE A 49 9.31 -1.64 6.60
CA ILE A 49 9.04 -3.08 6.76
C ILE A 49 9.57 -3.87 5.55
N PHE A 50 9.25 -3.43 4.32
CA PHE A 50 9.69 -4.14 3.11
C PHE A 50 11.21 -4.09 2.92
N GLN A 51 11.89 -3.00 3.31
CA GLN A 51 13.34 -2.90 3.25
C GLN A 51 14.04 -3.84 4.25
N HIS A 52 13.41 -4.13 5.39
CA HIS A 52 13.98 -4.96 6.45
C HIS A 52 13.49 -6.42 6.45
N SER A 53 12.48 -6.76 5.65
CA SER A 53 11.88 -8.11 5.58
C SER A 53 12.26 -8.91 4.33
N LEU A 54 13.06 -8.32 3.44
CA LEU A 54 13.54 -8.94 2.19
C LEU A 54 15.00 -9.39 2.29
#